data_AF-A0A6P2BUN1-F1
#
_entry.id   AF-A0A6P2BUN1-F1
#
_cell.length_a   1.000
_cell.length_b   1.000
_cell.length_c   1.000
_cell.angle_alpha   90.00
_cell.angle_beta   90.00
_cell.angle_gamma   90.00
#
_symmetry.space_group_name_H-M   'P 1'
#
loop_
_entity.id
_entity.type
_entity.pdbx_description
1 polymer ?
#
loop_
_entity_poly.entity_id
_entity_poly.type
_entity_poly.pdbx_seq_one_letter_code
_entity_poly.pdbx_strand_id
1 'polypeptide(L)'
;MTAGLMAAFPAARRVFRLGGASPADHVRVFLAVTAVANVLLLGLIADGEERYVFLSVLLLLILGADAIARYASSWSAIVLAAFAAFAVLAAGVDYRVVMNGDFAVVTAEQTSLVTAAQEISGRHPCLVVTGFQPEMGWYSGCATTGFPQGETGRLPPGERVYVVLFQRGGTGQPHLAQLKKLTAGRHVTIKNVHTNGSLGDARIITLSSGPAGAGRDPAYRQAG
;
A
#
# COMPACT_ATOMS: atom_id res chain seq x y z
N MET A 1 6.77 14.52 -17.52
CA MET A 1 6.53 13.40 -18.47
C MET A 1 6.71 13.78 -19.94
N THR A 2 6.11 14.86 -20.45
CA THR A 2 6.20 15.32 -21.85
C THR A 2 7.63 15.37 -22.42
N ALA A 3 8.61 15.86 -21.65
CA ALA A 3 10.02 15.89 -22.05
C ALA A 3 10.63 14.50 -22.34
N GLY A 4 10.20 13.45 -21.64
CA GLY A 4 10.68 12.08 -21.86
C GLY A 4 10.16 11.49 -23.18
N LEU A 5 8.88 11.74 -23.50
CA LEU A 5 8.28 11.34 -24.78
C LEU A 5 8.93 12.11 -25.96
N MET A 6 9.19 13.40 -25.78
CA MET A 6 9.92 14.23 -26.76
C MET A 6 11.34 13.71 -27.03
N ALA A 7 12.04 13.20 -26.01
CA ALA A 7 13.39 12.63 -26.17
C ALA A 7 13.40 11.23 -26.81
N ALA A 8 12.35 10.42 -26.59
CA ALA A 8 12.21 9.09 -27.17
C ALA A 8 11.95 9.12 -28.70
N PHE A 9 11.14 10.08 -29.17
CA PHE A 9 10.75 10.20 -30.58
C PHE A 9 11.92 10.29 -31.59
N PRO A 10 12.94 11.15 -31.42
CA PRO A 10 14.09 11.20 -32.34
C PRO A 10 15.00 9.97 -32.23
N ALA A 11 15.11 9.34 -31.06
CA ALA A 11 15.89 8.11 -30.88
C ALA A 11 15.22 6.94 -31.63
N ALA A 12 13.92 6.73 -31.43
CA ALA A 12 13.13 5.77 -32.18
C ALA A 12 13.21 6.04 -33.70
N ARG A 13 13.09 7.31 -34.12
CA ARG A 13 13.19 7.68 -35.54
C ARG A 13 14.57 7.40 -36.15
N ARG A 14 15.67 7.44 -35.38
CA ARG A 14 17.00 7.00 -35.86
C ARG A 14 17.09 5.49 -36.00
N VAL A 15 16.70 4.75 -34.96
CA VAL A 15 16.72 3.27 -34.97
C VAL A 15 15.85 2.70 -36.09
N PHE A 16 14.63 3.21 -36.28
CA PHE A 16 13.68 2.71 -37.28
C PHE A 16 13.86 3.25 -38.71
N ARG A 17 14.70 4.28 -38.96
CA ARG A 17 14.85 4.87 -40.32
C ARG A 17 16.26 5.06 -40.85
N LEU A 18 17.31 5.00 -40.03
CA LEU A 18 18.64 5.49 -40.45
C LEU A 18 19.79 4.48 -40.35
N GLY A 19 19.57 3.26 -39.84
CA GLY A 19 20.54 2.14 -39.93
C GLY A 19 21.87 2.28 -39.16
N GLY A 20 22.25 3.50 -38.75
CA GLY A 20 23.47 3.81 -37.99
C GLY A 20 23.19 4.14 -36.52
N ALA A 21 22.41 3.32 -35.83
CA ALA A 21 22.10 3.51 -34.42
C ALA A 21 23.25 3.00 -33.52
N SER A 22 23.58 3.76 -32.48
CA SER A 22 24.58 3.32 -31.48
C SER A 22 23.96 2.31 -30.50
N PRO A 23 24.75 1.48 -29.80
CA PRO A 23 24.25 0.61 -28.73
C PRO A 23 23.49 1.38 -27.65
N ALA A 24 23.90 2.62 -27.34
CA ALA A 24 23.21 3.48 -26.40
C ALA A 24 21.81 3.91 -26.90
N ASP A 25 21.62 4.07 -28.21
CA ASP A 25 20.31 4.40 -28.77
C ASP A 25 19.36 3.20 -28.75
N HIS A 26 19.87 1.97 -28.90
CA HIS A 26 19.09 0.75 -28.70
C HIS A 26 18.60 0.63 -27.26
N VAL A 27 19.48 0.87 -26.27
CA VAL A 27 19.09 0.89 -24.85
C VAL A 27 18.03 1.97 -24.59
N ARG A 28 18.22 3.19 -25.09
CA ARG A 28 17.23 4.28 -24.95
C ARG A 28 15.86 3.91 -25.52
N VAL A 29 15.82 3.36 -26.74
CA VAL A 29 14.57 2.94 -27.38
C VAL A 29 13.92 1.78 -26.61
N PHE A 30 14.70 0.81 -26.15
CA PHE A 30 14.20 -0.27 -25.29
C PHE A 30 13.55 0.28 -24.02
N LEU A 31 14.26 1.08 -23.22
CA LEU A 31 13.74 1.65 -21.98
C LEU A 31 12.49 2.52 -22.23
N ALA A 32 12.46 3.28 -23.33
CA ALA A 32 11.32 4.13 -23.69
C ALA A 32 10.09 3.30 -24.09
N VAL A 33 10.28 2.26 -24.93
CA VAL A 33 9.22 1.34 -25.33
C VAL A 33 8.71 0.55 -24.12
N THR A 34 9.59 0.05 -23.25
CA THR A 34 9.21 -0.61 -22.00
C THR A 34 8.41 0.31 -21.09
N ALA A 35 8.82 1.56 -20.91
CA ALA A 35 8.08 2.52 -20.09
C ALA A 35 6.67 2.79 -20.65
N VAL A 36 6.55 3.05 -21.96
CA VAL A 36 5.25 3.32 -22.61
C VAL A 36 4.36 2.07 -22.59
N ALA A 37 4.90 0.91 -22.96
CA ALA A 37 4.17 -0.34 -22.95
C ALA A 37 3.67 -0.71 -21.55
N ASN A 38 4.48 -0.48 -20.51
CA ASN A 38 4.10 -0.75 -19.14
C ASN A 38 2.98 0.19 -18.65
N VAL A 39 3.04 1.50 -18.94
CA VAL A 39 1.89 2.42 -18.67
C VAL A 39 0.62 1.93 -19.37
N LEU A 40 0.70 1.58 -20.65
CA LEU A 40 -0.47 1.15 -21.42
C LEU A 40 -1.04 -0.18 -20.91
N LEU A 41 -0.20 -1.18 -20.64
CA LEU A 41 -0.62 -2.49 -20.14
C LEU A 41 -1.23 -2.38 -18.73
N LEU A 42 -0.61 -1.61 -17.82
CA LEU A 42 -1.15 -1.41 -16.48
C LEU A 42 -2.46 -0.62 -16.50
N GLY A 43 -2.57 0.42 -17.34
CA GLY A 43 -3.80 1.17 -17.51
C GLY A 43 -4.96 0.35 -18.12
N LEU A 44 -4.65 -0.73 -18.85
CA LEU A 44 -5.64 -1.64 -19.44
C LEU A 44 -6.01 -2.83 -18.54
N ILE A 45 -5.12 -3.24 -17.63
CA ILE A 45 -5.26 -4.50 -16.85
C ILE A 45 -5.56 -4.24 -15.36
N ALA A 46 -5.06 -3.14 -14.80
CA ALA A 46 -5.05 -2.88 -13.35
C ALA A 46 -5.83 -1.62 -12.95
N ASP A 47 -6.88 -1.29 -13.72
CA ASP A 47 -7.80 -0.16 -13.53
C ASP A 47 -7.15 1.22 -13.27
N GLY A 48 -5.87 1.37 -13.63
CA GLY A 48 -5.12 2.62 -13.45
C GLY A 48 -4.67 2.91 -12.02
N GLU A 49 -4.64 1.95 -11.11
CA GLU A 49 -4.17 2.17 -9.74
C GLU A 49 -2.72 2.73 -9.71
N GLU A 50 -2.53 3.87 -9.05
CA GLU A 50 -1.28 4.66 -9.05
C GLU A 50 -0.04 3.83 -8.65
N ARG A 51 -0.23 2.86 -7.76
CA ARG A 51 0.81 2.00 -7.19
C ARG A 51 1.56 1.12 -8.18
N TYR A 52 1.10 0.99 -9.43
CA TYR A 52 1.82 0.19 -10.44
C TYR A 52 2.72 1.01 -11.37
N VAL A 53 2.56 2.34 -11.42
CA VAL A 53 3.23 3.18 -12.42
C VAL A 53 4.71 3.45 -12.10
N PHE A 54 5.20 3.08 -10.90
CA PHE A 54 6.57 3.36 -10.42
C PHE A 54 7.68 2.97 -11.40
N LEU A 55 7.62 1.76 -11.98
CA LEU A 55 8.65 1.31 -12.92
C LEU A 55 8.69 2.20 -14.17
N SER A 56 7.53 2.56 -14.72
CA SER A 56 7.43 3.46 -15.87
C SER A 56 7.95 4.87 -15.54
N VAL A 57 7.65 5.38 -14.36
CA VAL A 57 8.17 6.67 -13.87
C VAL A 57 9.70 6.63 -13.75
N LEU A 58 10.26 5.57 -13.16
CA LEU A 58 11.71 5.40 -13.00
C LEU A 58 12.44 5.35 -14.36
N LEU A 59 11.91 4.59 -15.32
CA LEU A 59 12.47 4.50 -16.67
C LEU A 59 12.42 5.86 -17.39
N LEU A 60 11.31 6.60 -17.29
CA LEU A 60 11.18 7.95 -17.85
C LEU A 60 12.09 8.97 -17.16
N LEU A 61 12.37 8.81 -15.86
CA LEU A 61 13.30 9.65 -15.11
C LEU A 61 14.74 9.45 -15.60
N ILE A 62 15.17 8.19 -15.78
CA ILE A 62 16.50 7.85 -16.33
C ILE A 62 16.67 8.43 -17.74
N LEU A 63 15.67 8.26 -18.61
CA LEU A 63 15.68 8.83 -19.96
C LEU A 63 15.68 10.37 -19.97
N GLY A 64 14.94 10.99 -19.04
CA GLY A 64 14.93 12.43 -18.84
C GLY A 64 16.30 12.97 -18.41
N ALA A 65 16.96 12.30 -17.46
CA ALA A 65 18.29 12.66 -16.99
C ALA A 65 19.35 12.52 -18.10
N ASP A 66 19.34 11.44 -18.87
CA ASP A 66 20.22 11.24 -20.03
C ASP A 66 19.95 12.24 -21.18
N ALA A 67 18.70 12.67 -21.37
CA ALA A 67 18.38 13.74 -22.30
C ALA A 67 18.96 15.08 -21.82
N ILE A 68 18.71 15.47 -20.55
CA ILE A 68 19.24 16.70 -19.96
C ILE A 68 20.77 16.72 -20.01
N ALA A 69 21.44 15.63 -19.61
CA ALA A 69 22.90 15.54 -19.58
C ALA A 69 23.55 15.77 -20.96
N ARG A 70 22.90 15.33 -22.05
CA ARG A 70 23.38 15.55 -23.42
C ARG A 70 23.29 17.01 -23.86
N TYR A 71 22.23 17.73 -23.47
CA TYR A 71 22.03 19.13 -23.81
C TYR A 71 22.69 20.11 -22.83
N ALA A 72 22.95 19.69 -21.59
CA ALA A 72 23.59 20.49 -20.55
C ALA A 72 24.96 21.05 -20.96
N SER A 73 25.70 20.36 -21.83
CA SER A 73 27.00 20.81 -22.37
C SER A 73 26.92 22.10 -23.20
N SER A 74 25.75 22.45 -23.74
CA SER A 74 25.52 23.69 -24.49
C SER A 74 24.82 24.78 -23.67
N TRP A 75 24.50 24.51 -22.39
CA TRP A 75 23.77 25.43 -21.53
C TRP A 75 24.73 26.28 -20.70
N SER A 76 24.37 27.53 -20.43
CA SER A 76 25.14 28.37 -19.52
C SER A 76 25.01 27.88 -18.07
N ALA A 77 26.02 28.16 -17.25
CA ALA A 77 26.00 27.81 -15.83
C ALA A 77 24.77 28.37 -15.09
N ILE A 78 24.23 29.51 -15.54
CA ILE A 78 23.00 30.13 -15.00
C ILE A 78 21.78 29.23 -15.28
N VAL A 79 21.65 28.66 -16.47
CA VAL A 79 20.54 27.75 -16.81
C VAL A 79 20.62 26.46 -15.99
N LEU A 80 21.83 25.90 -15.84
CA LEU A 80 22.05 24.71 -15.00
C LEU A 80 21.75 24.99 -13.52
N ALA A 81 22.18 26.14 -12.99
CA ALA A 81 21.86 26.57 -11.63
C ALA A 81 20.35 26.78 -11.44
N ALA A 82 19.65 27.37 -12.42
CA ALA A 82 18.20 27.53 -12.39
C ALA A 82 17.45 26.17 -12.39
N PHE A 83 17.89 25.21 -13.22
CA PHE A 83 17.36 23.84 -13.21
C PHE A 83 17.61 23.12 -11.88
N ALA A 84 18.81 23.25 -11.31
CA ALA A 84 19.14 22.66 -10.01
C ALA A 84 18.30 23.28 -8.87
N ALA A 85 18.17 24.60 -8.85
CA ALA A 85 17.32 25.31 -7.90
C ALA A 85 15.84 24.89 -8.04
N PHE A 86 15.33 24.78 -9.28
CA PHE A 86 13.97 24.30 -9.53
C PHE A 86 13.77 22.86 -9.06
N ALA A 87 14.73 21.96 -9.29
CA ALA A 87 14.66 20.58 -8.81
C ALA A 87 14.66 20.48 -7.27
N VAL A 88 15.46 21.30 -6.59
CA VAL A 88 15.46 21.39 -5.11
C VAL A 88 14.13 21.93 -4.60
N LEU A 89 13.57 22.96 -5.24
CA LEU A 89 12.26 23.51 -4.89
C LEU A 89 11.14 22.50 -5.12
N ALA A 90 11.13 21.79 -6.25
CA ALA A 90 10.15 20.75 -6.56
C ALA A 90 10.21 19.62 -5.52
N ALA A 91 11.39 19.08 -5.23
CA ALA A 91 11.57 18.06 -4.19
C ALA A 91 11.13 18.54 -2.79
N GLY A 92 11.35 19.82 -2.47
CA GLY A 92 10.86 20.43 -1.23
C GLY A 92 9.35 20.60 -1.17
N VAL A 93 8.70 20.86 -2.31
CA VAL A 93 7.23 20.87 -2.43
C VAL A 93 6.67 19.46 -2.32
N ASP A 94 7.21 18.50 -3.06
CA ASP A 94 6.79 17.09 -3.02
C ASP A 94 6.92 16.53 -1.59
N TYR A 95 8.04 16.78 -0.91
CA TYR A 95 8.24 16.40 0.49
C TYR A 95 7.18 17.01 1.41
N ARG A 96 6.82 18.29 1.24
CA ARG A 96 5.77 18.93 2.04
C ARG A 96 4.37 18.41 1.71
N VAL A 97 4.08 18.07 0.46
CA VAL A 97 2.79 17.48 0.06
C VAL A 97 2.66 16.07 0.62
N VAL A 98 3.72 15.26 0.55
CA VAL A 98 3.77 13.92 1.16
C VAL A 98 3.60 14.02 2.69
N MET A 99 4.42 14.83 3.36
CA MET A 99 4.43 14.89 4.84
C MET A 99 3.21 15.58 5.46
N ASN A 100 2.46 16.40 4.72
CA ASN A 100 1.22 17.02 5.20
C ASN A 100 -0.06 16.39 4.58
N GLY A 101 0.09 15.48 3.62
CA GLY A 101 -1.00 14.76 2.97
C GLY A 101 -1.24 13.38 3.59
N ASP A 102 -1.85 12.48 2.82
CA ASP A 102 -2.36 11.20 3.32
C ASP A 102 -1.30 10.26 3.93
N PHE A 103 -0.02 10.43 3.59
CA PHE A 103 1.08 9.69 4.24
C PHE A 103 1.21 10.02 5.74
N ALA A 104 0.82 11.23 6.18
CA ALA A 104 0.73 11.56 7.60
C ALA A 104 -0.34 10.73 8.31
N VAL A 105 -1.44 10.39 7.62
CA VAL A 105 -2.48 9.50 8.14
C VAL A 105 -1.95 8.06 8.22
N VAL A 106 -1.36 7.55 7.13
CA VAL A 106 -0.80 6.18 7.08
C VAL A 106 0.26 5.95 8.18
N THR A 107 1.15 6.92 8.41
CA THR A 107 2.17 6.83 9.48
C THR A 107 1.58 6.99 10.89
N ALA A 108 0.52 7.79 11.06
CA ALA A 108 -0.20 7.87 12.33
C ALA A 108 -0.99 6.59 12.65
N GLU A 109 -1.53 5.91 11.64
CA GLU A 109 -2.23 4.63 11.78
C GLU A 109 -1.28 3.48 12.09
N GLN A 110 -0.07 3.50 11.50
CA GLN A 110 0.96 2.48 11.68
C GLN A 110 1.21 2.15 13.16
N THR A 111 1.24 3.15 14.04
CA THR A 111 1.47 2.92 15.48
C THR A 111 0.37 2.05 16.09
N SER A 112 -0.90 2.30 15.76
CA SER A 112 -2.03 1.48 16.21
C SER A 112 -1.98 0.06 15.63
N LEU A 113 -1.68 -0.05 14.33
CA LEU A 113 -1.63 -1.33 13.62
C LEU A 113 -0.51 -2.23 14.15
N VAL A 114 0.70 -1.69 14.33
CA VAL A 114 1.86 -2.43 14.87
C VAL A 114 1.59 -2.91 16.30
N THR A 115 1.07 -2.04 17.19
CA THR A 115 0.77 -2.43 18.58
C THR A 115 -0.30 -3.53 18.64
N ALA A 116 -1.37 -3.43 17.85
CA ALA A 116 -2.41 -4.46 17.80
C ALA A 116 -1.91 -5.78 17.19
N ALA A 117 -1.02 -5.70 16.18
CA ALA A 117 -0.48 -6.88 15.51
C ALA A 117 0.55 -7.65 16.36
N GLN A 118 1.38 -6.94 17.14
CA GLN A 118 2.31 -7.56 18.09
C GLN A 118 1.59 -8.45 19.11
N GLU A 119 0.42 -8.02 19.58
CA GLU A 119 -0.44 -8.75 20.52
C GLU A 119 -1.10 -10.01 19.95
N ILE A 120 -1.04 -10.19 18.62
CA ILE A 120 -1.55 -11.34 17.88
C ILE A 120 -0.41 -12.28 17.43
N SER A 121 0.78 -11.71 17.23
CA SER A 121 1.93 -12.39 16.65
C SER A 121 2.29 -13.70 17.37
N GLY A 122 2.63 -14.73 16.61
CA GLY A 122 2.95 -16.04 17.17
C GLY A 122 3.33 -17.09 16.13
N ARG A 123 3.90 -18.20 16.57
CA ARG A 123 4.40 -19.30 15.70
C ARG A 123 3.33 -20.31 15.29
N HIS A 124 2.05 -20.04 15.54
CA HIS A 124 0.94 -20.95 15.26
C HIS A 124 0.12 -20.43 14.08
N PRO A 125 -0.43 -21.32 13.22
CA PRO A 125 -1.41 -20.93 12.20
C PRO A 125 -2.50 -20.02 12.77
N CYS A 126 -2.62 -18.84 12.18
CA CYS A 126 -3.49 -17.77 12.63
C CYS A 126 -4.03 -16.97 11.46
N LEU A 127 -5.28 -16.51 11.61
CA LEU A 127 -6.00 -15.72 10.63
C LEU A 127 -6.58 -14.48 11.30
N VAL A 128 -6.23 -13.30 10.79
CA VAL A 128 -6.74 -12.01 11.26
C VAL A 128 -7.88 -11.56 10.36
N VAL A 129 -9.04 -11.25 10.95
CA VAL A 129 -10.21 -10.65 10.30
C VAL A 129 -10.22 -9.16 10.63
N THR A 130 -9.97 -8.31 9.64
CA THR A 130 -9.77 -6.86 9.78
C THR A 130 -10.15 -6.12 8.50
N GLY A 131 -10.34 -4.80 8.60
CA GLY A 131 -10.41 -3.88 7.47
C GLY A 131 -9.04 -3.38 7.00
N PHE A 132 -8.03 -3.47 7.87
CA PHE A 132 -6.66 -2.98 7.65
C PHE A 132 -5.78 -4.08 7.07
N GLN A 133 -6.09 -4.45 5.83
CA GLN A 133 -5.30 -5.33 4.99
C GLN A 133 -4.57 -4.49 3.95
N PRO A 134 -3.27 -4.75 3.67
CA PRO A 134 -2.46 -5.88 4.12
C PRO A 134 -1.69 -5.69 5.44
N GLU A 135 -1.73 -4.50 6.06
CA GLU A 135 -0.80 -4.06 7.11
C GLU A 135 -0.77 -4.98 8.31
N MET A 136 -1.95 -5.39 8.80
CA MET A 136 -2.05 -6.32 9.94
C MET A 136 -1.41 -7.68 9.65
N GLY A 137 -1.38 -8.13 8.40
CA GLY A 137 -0.74 -9.39 8.00
C GLY A 137 0.77 -9.27 8.05
N TRP A 138 1.33 -8.18 7.51
CA TRP A 138 2.76 -7.90 7.57
C TRP A 138 3.28 -7.76 9.00
N TYR A 139 2.55 -7.07 9.88
CA TYR A 139 3.00 -6.83 11.26
C TYR A 139 2.74 -8.00 12.22
N SER A 140 1.73 -8.86 11.99
CA SER A 140 1.45 -10.01 12.86
C SER A 140 2.09 -11.32 12.40
N GLY A 141 2.40 -11.44 11.10
CA GLY A 141 2.81 -12.69 10.46
C GLY A 141 1.65 -13.67 10.21
N CYS A 142 0.41 -13.30 10.54
CA CYS A 142 -0.77 -14.12 10.29
C CYS A 142 -1.32 -13.95 8.86
N ALA A 143 -2.08 -14.94 8.40
CA ALA A 143 -2.94 -14.77 7.23
C ALA A 143 -3.99 -13.68 7.51
N THR A 144 -4.49 -13.01 6.47
CA THR A 144 -5.49 -11.94 6.63
C THR A 144 -6.71 -12.11 5.74
N THR A 145 -7.80 -11.52 6.23
CA THR A 145 -9.10 -11.26 5.62
C THR A 145 -9.61 -9.98 6.33
N GLY A 146 -10.59 -9.17 5.92
CA GLY A 146 -11.63 -9.35 4.92
C GLY A 146 -12.95 -9.63 5.62
N PHE A 147 -13.60 -8.62 6.22
CA PHE A 147 -14.86 -8.85 6.95
C PHE A 147 -15.94 -9.58 6.10
N PRO A 148 -16.24 -9.16 4.85
CA PRO A 148 -17.18 -9.88 3.98
C PRO A 148 -16.73 -11.31 3.63
N GLN A 149 -15.43 -11.50 3.43
CA GLN A 149 -14.83 -12.80 3.12
C GLN A 149 -14.78 -13.72 4.35
N GLY A 150 -14.64 -13.18 5.55
CA GLY A 150 -14.66 -13.92 6.82
C GLY A 150 -16.07 -14.33 7.25
N GLU A 151 -17.11 -13.61 6.84
CA GLU A 151 -18.52 -14.02 7.00
C GLU A 151 -18.89 -15.20 6.09
N THR A 152 -18.37 -15.21 4.86
CA THR A 152 -18.73 -16.19 3.82
C THR A 152 -17.79 -17.39 3.76
N GLY A 153 -16.52 -17.21 4.15
CA GLY A 153 -15.50 -18.23 4.22
C GLY A 153 -15.68 -19.16 5.42
N ARG A 154 -15.56 -20.47 5.17
CA ARG A 154 -15.43 -21.48 6.23
C ARG A 154 -14.04 -21.33 6.85
N LEU A 155 -13.95 -20.53 7.90
CA LEU A 155 -12.69 -20.24 8.62
C LEU A 155 -11.94 -21.54 8.96
N PRO A 156 -10.59 -21.58 8.83
CA PRO A 156 -9.86 -22.84 8.83
C PRO A 156 -10.01 -23.61 10.17
N PRO A 157 -10.28 -24.92 10.12
CA PRO A 157 -10.39 -25.72 11.34
C PRO A 157 -9.02 -25.83 12.03
N GLY A 158 -8.98 -25.52 13.32
CA GLY A 158 -7.75 -25.59 14.13
C GLY A 158 -6.89 -24.32 14.14
N GLU A 159 -7.23 -23.29 13.37
CA GLU A 159 -6.55 -21.99 13.44
C GLU A 159 -7.14 -21.08 14.52
N ARG A 160 -6.29 -20.23 15.13
CA ARG A 160 -6.77 -19.14 15.98
C ARG A 160 -7.17 -17.96 15.11
N VAL A 161 -8.45 -17.61 15.15
CA VAL A 161 -9.00 -16.50 14.37
C VAL A 161 -9.10 -15.26 15.26
N TYR A 162 -8.54 -14.14 14.82
CA TYR A 162 -8.50 -12.89 15.55
C TYR A 162 -9.28 -11.81 14.79
N VAL A 163 -10.41 -11.37 15.32
CA VAL A 163 -11.14 -10.23 14.75
C VAL A 163 -10.62 -8.96 15.40
N VAL A 164 -10.11 -8.01 14.60
CA VAL A 164 -9.46 -6.79 15.10
C VAL A 164 -10.30 -5.58 14.74
N LEU A 165 -10.76 -4.87 15.76
CA LEU A 165 -11.57 -3.66 15.66
C LEU A 165 -10.78 -2.49 16.25
N PHE A 166 -10.84 -1.31 15.64
CA PHE A 166 -10.23 -0.10 16.18
C PHE A 166 -11.30 0.93 16.52
N GLN A 167 -11.14 1.63 17.65
CA GLN A 167 -12.09 2.63 18.14
C GLN A 167 -12.45 3.69 17.10
N ARG A 168 -11.47 4.12 16.28
CA ARG A 168 -11.62 5.12 15.21
C ARG A 168 -11.42 4.52 13.82
N GLY A 169 -11.64 3.22 13.64
CA GLY A 169 -11.35 2.49 12.40
C GLY A 169 -12.25 2.79 11.18
N GLY A 170 -13.10 3.82 11.25
CA GLY A 170 -13.88 4.35 10.12
C GLY A 170 -14.75 3.33 9.39
N THR A 171 -14.83 3.50 8.06
CA THR A 171 -15.59 2.64 7.13
C THR A 171 -15.01 1.23 6.97
N GLY A 172 -13.77 0.99 7.44
CA GLY A 172 -13.16 -0.33 7.46
C GLY A 172 -13.68 -1.27 8.56
N GLN A 173 -14.54 -0.79 9.47
CA GLN A 173 -15.11 -1.59 10.56
C GLN A 173 -16.36 -2.38 10.14
N PRO A 174 -16.62 -3.57 10.72
CA PRO A 174 -17.79 -4.37 10.41
C PRO A 174 -19.02 -3.78 11.08
N HIS A 175 -20.18 -3.91 10.44
CA HIS A 175 -21.45 -3.64 11.08
C HIS A 175 -21.76 -4.68 12.17
N LEU A 176 -22.56 -4.30 13.17
CA LEU A 176 -22.91 -5.16 14.32
C LEU A 176 -23.53 -6.50 13.90
N ALA A 177 -24.28 -6.54 12.78
CA ALA A 177 -24.82 -7.77 12.19
C ALA A 177 -23.72 -8.71 11.65
N GLN A 178 -22.67 -8.16 11.03
CA GLN A 178 -21.53 -8.92 10.51
C GLN A 178 -20.71 -9.50 11.67
N LEU A 179 -20.42 -8.68 12.68
CA LEU A 179 -19.71 -9.12 13.89
C LEU A 179 -20.48 -10.23 14.63
N LYS A 180 -21.81 -10.14 14.71
CA LYS A 180 -22.66 -11.22 15.28
C LYS A 180 -22.56 -12.53 14.51
N LYS A 181 -22.52 -12.50 13.16
CA LYS A 181 -22.32 -13.71 12.36
C LYS A 181 -20.92 -14.32 12.57
N LEU A 182 -19.89 -13.48 12.62
CA LEU A 182 -18.50 -13.92 12.85
C LEU A 182 -18.31 -14.58 14.23
N THR A 183 -19.04 -14.14 15.26
CA THR A 183 -18.94 -14.69 16.63
C THR A 183 -19.94 -15.80 16.94
N ALA A 184 -20.98 -15.99 16.11
CA ALA A 184 -22.05 -16.96 16.36
C ALA A 184 -21.53 -18.40 16.56
N GLY A 185 -21.96 -19.05 17.64
CA GLY A 185 -21.66 -20.45 17.93
C GLY A 185 -20.20 -20.74 18.30
N ARG A 186 -19.42 -19.74 18.69
CA ARG A 186 -17.97 -19.86 18.98
C ARG A 186 -17.64 -19.40 20.39
N HIS A 187 -16.53 -19.92 20.94
CA HIS A 187 -15.94 -19.33 22.14
C HIS A 187 -15.24 -18.03 21.79
N VAL A 188 -15.53 -16.96 22.54
CA VAL A 188 -15.06 -15.60 22.29
C VAL A 188 -14.23 -15.12 23.48
N THR A 189 -13.04 -14.59 23.22
CA THR A 189 -12.23 -13.90 24.25
C THR A 189 -11.85 -12.53 23.74
N ILE A 190 -12.14 -11.49 24.53
CA ILE A 190 -11.92 -10.10 24.13
C ILE A 190 -10.74 -9.53 24.93
N LYS A 191 -9.74 -8.99 24.23
CA LYS A 191 -8.66 -8.19 24.78
C LYS A 191 -8.75 -6.78 24.20
N ASN A 192 -8.83 -5.77 25.06
CA ASN A 192 -8.59 -4.39 24.63
C ASN A 192 -7.09 -4.11 24.76
N VAL A 193 -6.51 -3.46 23.76
CA VAL A 193 -5.10 -3.09 23.66
C VAL A 193 -5.05 -1.58 23.49
N HIS A 194 -4.39 -0.90 24.44
CA HIS A 194 -4.21 0.54 24.36
C HIS A 194 -3.22 0.87 23.23
N THR A 195 -3.54 1.84 22.37
CA THR A 195 -2.60 2.28 21.33
C THR A 195 -2.52 3.80 21.23
N ASN A 196 -1.31 4.30 20.97
CA ASN A 196 -1.03 5.73 20.87
C ASN A 196 -1.24 6.30 19.44
N GLY A 197 -1.72 5.50 18.49
CA GLY A 197 -1.90 5.90 17.10
C GLY A 197 -3.28 6.49 16.78
N SER A 198 -3.46 6.96 15.55
CA SER A 198 -4.68 7.64 15.09
C SER A 198 -5.94 6.76 15.10
N LEU A 199 -5.81 5.43 15.01
CA LEU A 199 -6.96 4.51 15.08
C LEU A 199 -7.51 4.35 16.51
N GLY A 200 -6.76 4.79 17.53
CA GLY A 200 -7.13 4.65 18.95
C GLY A 200 -7.01 3.20 19.44
N ASP A 201 -7.72 2.86 20.51
CA ASP A 201 -7.60 1.54 21.13
C ASP A 201 -8.10 0.42 20.22
N ALA A 202 -7.38 -0.69 20.24
CA ALA A 202 -7.71 -1.88 19.48
C ALA A 202 -8.48 -2.88 20.38
N ARG A 203 -9.54 -3.48 19.84
CA ARG A 203 -10.26 -4.59 20.45
C ARG A 203 -10.01 -5.84 19.63
N ILE A 204 -9.23 -6.74 20.20
CA ILE A 204 -8.89 -8.05 19.63
C ILE A 204 -9.87 -9.07 20.19
N ILE A 205 -10.64 -9.69 19.30
CA ILE A 205 -11.65 -10.69 19.61
C ILE A 205 -11.16 -12.04 19.08
N THR A 206 -10.61 -12.85 19.96
CA THR A 206 -10.11 -14.20 19.63
C THR A 206 -11.29 -15.17 19.58
N LEU A 207 -11.40 -15.90 18.47
CA LEU A 207 -12.40 -16.94 18.24
C LEU A 207 -11.73 -18.30 18.25
N SER A 208 -12.25 -19.21 19.08
CA SER A 208 -11.76 -20.59 19.18
C SER A 208 -12.84 -21.57 18.74
N SER A 209 -12.44 -22.59 17.97
CA SER A 209 -13.29 -23.72 17.55
C SER A 209 -13.42 -24.74 18.68
N GLY A 210 -14.27 -24.43 19.67
CA GLY A 210 -14.70 -25.35 20.72
C GLY A 210 -16.23 -25.37 20.84
N PRO A 211 -16.85 -26.46 21.32
CA PRO A 211 -18.28 -26.50 21.55
C PRO A 211 -18.66 -25.44 22.59
N ALA A 212 -19.74 -24.68 22.32
CA ALA A 212 -20.26 -23.67 23.23
C ALA A 212 -20.88 -24.33 24.47
N GLY A 213 -20.04 -24.64 25.46
CA GLY A 213 -20.42 -25.37 26.68
C GLY A 213 -19.86 -24.73 27.95
N ALA A 214 -20.76 -24.20 28.78
CA ALA A 214 -20.55 -23.92 30.21
C ALA A 214 -19.36 -23.02 30.60
N GLY A 215 -19.30 -21.79 30.08
CA GLY A 215 -18.44 -20.70 30.59
C GLY A 215 -19.27 -19.46 30.92
N ARG A 216 -19.25 -19.00 32.18
CA ARG A 216 -20.12 -17.92 32.71
C ARG A 216 -20.01 -16.62 31.91
N ASP A 217 -21.16 -16.07 31.52
CA ASP A 217 -21.32 -14.68 31.04
C ASP A 217 -21.49 -13.74 32.24
N PRO A 218 -20.60 -12.75 32.40
CA PRO A 218 -21.00 -11.48 33.00
C PRO A 218 -20.35 -10.29 32.28
N ALA A 219 -20.67 -10.05 31.01
CA ALA A 219 -20.15 -8.87 30.29
C ALA A 219 -21.14 -8.14 29.37
N TYR A 220 -22.29 -8.71 29.01
CA TYR A 220 -23.23 -8.07 28.08
C TYR A 220 -24.38 -7.30 28.76
N ARG A 221 -24.08 -6.54 29.83
CA ARG A 221 -24.97 -5.49 30.37
C ARG A 221 -24.25 -4.15 30.46
N GLN A 222 -25.00 -3.09 30.14
CA GLN A 222 -24.66 -1.66 30.20
C GLN A 222 -23.88 -1.08 29.00
N ALA A 223 -24.64 -0.81 27.94
CA ALA A 223 -24.54 0.42 27.15
C ALA A 223 -25.92 0.70 26.55
N GLY A 224 -26.73 1.45 27.30
CA GLY A 224 -27.92 2.14 26.83
C GLY A 224 -27.67 3.64 26.91
#